data_AF-A0A4Y9LCN9-F1
#
_entry.id   AF-A0A4Y9LCN9-F1
#
_cell.length_a   1.000
_cell.length_b   1.000
_cell.length_c   1.000
_cell.angle_alpha   90.00
_cell.angle_beta   90.00
_cell.angle_gamma   90.00
#
_symmetry.space_group_name_H-M   'P 1'
#
loop_
_entity.id
_entity.type
_entity.pdbx_description
1 polymer ?
#
loop_
_entity_poly.entity_id
_entity_poly.type
_entity_poly.pdbx_seq_one_letter_code
_entity_poly.pdbx_strand_id
1 'polypeptide(L)' 'MSDTQKAGEMTSTHSNRWTPAEDDAFRKMAEANIHPELIAKTLNRSVHAVKARAYAIGLPLKWFKPKPKGK' A
#
# COMPACT_ATOMS: atom_id res chain seq x y z
N MET A 1 9.49 7.63 -23.04
CA MET A 1 9.13 7.94 -21.64
C MET A 1 7.62 8.19 -21.61
N SER A 2 6.77 7.26 -22.08
CA SER A 2 6.24 6.07 -21.36
C SER A 2 5.59 6.52 -20.04
N ASP A 3 4.28 6.54 -19.82
CA ASP A 3 3.16 5.79 -20.39
C ASP A 3 1.88 6.63 -20.15
N THR A 4 1.13 6.92 -21.22
CA THR A 4 -0.17 7.61 -21.16
C THR A 4 -1.23 6.61 -20.70
N GLN A 5 -1.86 6.80 -19.54
CA GLN A 5 -2.99 5.95 -19.13
C GLN A 5 -4.31 6.72 -19.14
N LYS A 6 -5.07 6.39 -20.19
CA LYS A 6 -6.41 6.80 -20.58
C LYS A 6 -7.48 6.01 -19.81
N ALA A 7 -8.64 6.66 -19.66
CA ALA A 7 -9.86 6.22 -18.97
C ALA A 7 -10.40 4.83 -19.36
N GLY A 8 -11.05 4.16 -18.40
CA GLY A 8 -11.86 2.94 -18.61
C GLY A 8 -12.57 2.49 -17.33
N GLU A 9 -13.88 2.27 -17.46
CA GLU A 9 -14.86 1.83 -16.47
C GLU A 9 -14.55 0.53 -15.70
N MET A 10 -14.97 0.52 -14.42
CA MET A 10 -15.37 -0.62 -13.57
C MET A 10 -15.01 -2.05 -14.02
N THR A 11 -13.82 -2.53 -13.66
CA THR A 11 -13.59 -3.81 -12.95
C THR A 11 -12.19 -3.76 -12.35
N SER A 12 -11.99 -4.40 -11.21
CA SER A 12 -10.81 -4.28 -10.35
C SER A 12 -9.50 -4.72 -11.01
N THR A 13 -8.87 -3.84 -11.79
CA THR A 13 -7.49 -3.97 -12.26
C THR A 13 -6.53 -3.77 -11.09
N HIS A 14 -6.49 -4.76 -10.19
CA HIS A 14 -5.42 -4.87 -9.19
C HIS A 14 -4.13 -5.08 -9.97
N SER A 15 -3.41 -4.01 -10.26
CA SER A 15 -2.08 -4.06 -10.86
C SER A 15 -1.19 -4.90 -9.94
N ASN A 16 -1.08 -6.21 -10.17
CA ASN A 16 -0.40 -7.14 -9.26
C ASN A 16 1.13 -6.89 -9.14
N ARG A 17 1.62 -5.85 -9.82
CA ARG A 17 3.01 -5.41 -9.83
C ARG A 17 3.14 -4.20 -8.92
N TRP A 18 3.76 -4.43 -7.77
CA TRP A 18 4.33 -3.36 -6.96
C TRP A 18 5.54 -2.80 -7.72
N THR A 19 5.53 -1.49 -7.93
CA THR A 19 6.67 -0.78 -8.50
C THR A 19 7.69 -0.47 -7.41
N PRO A 20 8.99 -0.34 -7.75
CA PRO A 20 10.00 0.11 -6.80
C PRO A 20 9.67 1.47 -6.16
N ALA A 21 9.02 2.37 -6.91
CA ALA A 21 8.57 3.66 -6.39
C ALA A 21 7.47 3.53 -5.32
N GLU A 22 6.51 2.61 -5.52
CA GLU A 22 5.50 2.28 -4.50
C GLU A 22 6.14 1.68 -3.26
N ASP A 23 7.12 0.80 -3.41
CA ASP A 23 7.86 0.23 -2.28
C ASP A 23 8.62 1.29 -1.49
N ASP A 24 9.29 2.23 -2.17
CA ASP A 24 10.03 3.31 -1.51
C ASP A 24 9.08 4.27 -0.78
N ALA A 25 7.95 4.62 -1.39
CA ALA A 25 6.90 5.38 -0.73
C ALA A 25 6.36 4.62 0.49
N PHE A 26 6.14 3.32 0.34
CA PHE A 26 5.66 2.46 1.42
C PHE A 26 6.67 2.37 2.57
N ARG A 27 7.96 2.19 2.28
CA ARG A 27 9.03 2.20 3.30
C ARG A 27 9.03 3.50 4.10
N LYS A 28 9.00 4.65 3.43
CA LYS A 28 8.94 5.97 4.09
C LYS A 28 7.72 6.13 4.98
N MET A 29 6.55 5.69 4.50
CA MET A 29 5.31 5.72 5.29
C MET A 29 5.35 4.75 6.48
N ALA A 30 5.93 3.56 6.31
CA ALA A 30 6.08 2.58 7.38
C ALA A 30 7.09 3.07 8.44
N GLU A 31 8.17 3.74 8.05
CA GLU A 31 9.12 4.40 8.96
C GLU A 31 8.46 5.53 9.75
N ALA A 32 7.61 6.32 9.11
CA ALA A 32 6.76 7.33 9.75
C ALA A 32 5.61 6.73 10.59
N ASN A 33 5.55 5.39 10.73
CA ASN A 33 4.54 4.66 11.50
C ASN A 33 3.11 4.97 11.05
N ILE A 34 2.92 5.23 9.75
CA ILE A 34 1.63 5.49 9.14
C ILE A 34 0.81 4.21 9.12
N HIS A 35 -0.49 4.36 9.36
CA HIS A 35 -1.39 3.21 9.45
C HIS A 35 -1.64 2.55 8.08
N PRO A 36 -1.71 1.21 7.99
CA PRO A 36 -1.92 0.49 6.73
C PRO A 36 -3.17 0.93 5.96
N GLU A 37 -4.24 1.37 6.64
CA GLU A 37 -5.43 1.91 5.99
C GLU A 37 -5.16 3.22 5.24
N LEU A 38 -4.33 4.09 5.81
CA LEU A 38 -3.98 5.35 5.16
C LEU A 38 -3.02 5.09 4.00
N ILE A 39 -2.03 4.21 4.19
CA ILE A 39 -1.11 3.79 3.12
C ILE A 39 -1.88 3.17 1.95
N ALA A 40 -2.86 2.32 2.25
CA ALA A 40 -3.73 1.72 1.26
C ALA A 40 -4.47 2.79 0.44
N LYS A 41 -5.03 3.81 1.09
CA LYS A 41 -5.67 4.95 0.41
C LYS A 41 -4.67 5.75 -0.43
N THR A 42 -3.50 6.05 0.11
CA THR A 42 -2.44 6.82 -0.57
C THR A 42 -1.91 6.11 -1.81
N LEU A 43 -1.71 4.79 -1.73
CA LEU A 43 -1.23 3.97 -2.85
C LEU A 43 -2.37 3.47 -3.76
N ASN A 44 -3.62 3.85 -3.47
CA ASN A 44 -4.82 3.34 -4.13
C ASN A 44 -4.86 1.79 -4.19
N ARG A 45 -4.42 1.14 -3.10
CA ARG A 45 -4.37 -0.31 -2.92
C ARG A 45 -5.35 -0.76 -1.84
N SER A 46 -5.66 -2.04 -1.82
CA SER A 46 -6.39 -2.62 -0.69
C SER A 46 -5.46 -2.77 0.53
N VAL A 47 -6.03 -2.64 1.72
CA VAL A 47 -5.30 -2.90 2.98
C VAL A 47 -4.69 -4.30 2.97
N HIS A 48 -5.40 -5.28 2.42
CA HIS A 48 -4.89 -6.64 2.29
C HIS A 48 -3.63 -6.71 1.41
N ALA A 49 -3.61 -6.02 0.26
CA ALA A 49 -2.44 -5.96 -0.61
C ALA A 49 -1.24 -5.28 0.07
N VAL A 50 -1.47 -4.19 0.81
CA VAL A 50 -0.42 -3.50 1.60
C VAL A 50 0.16 -4.44 2.66
N LYS A 51 -0.69 -5.19 3.36
CA LYS A 51 -0.26 -6.19 4.34
C LYS A 51 0.54 -7.32 3.68
N ALA A 52 0.05 -7.89 2.58
CA ALA A 52 0.77 -8.93 1.85
C ALA A 52 2.14 -8.44 1.35
N ARG A 53 2.21 -7.21 0.85
CA ARG A 53 3.48 -6.60 0.42
C ARG A 53 4.43 -6.39 1.57
N ALA A 54 3.94 -5.95 2.73
CA ALA A 54 4.74 -5.78 3.94
C ALA A 54 5.56 -7.03 4.26
N TYR A 55 4.89 -8.19 4.22
CA TYR A 55 5.52 -9.49 4.42
C TYR A 55 6.54 -9.80 3.31
N ALA A 56 6.21 -9.50 2.06
CA ALA A 56 7.09 -9.75 0.92
C ALA A 56 8.37 -8.89 0.92
N ILE A 57 8.33 -7.65 1.40
CA ILE A 57 9.51 -6.75 1.46
C ILE A 57 10.19 -6.71 2.83
N GLY A 58 9.76 -7.56 3.77
CA GLY A 58 10.39 -7.70 5.09
C GLY A 58 10.22 -6.48 6.01
N LEU A 59 9.14 -5.70 5.84
CA LEU A 59 8.88 -4.57 6.71
C LEU A 59 8.59 -5.02 8.16
N PRO A 60 9.08 -4.30 9.19
CA PRO A 60 9.03 -4.77 10.57
C PRO A 60 7.61 -4.76 11.13
N LEU A 61 7.12 -5.89 11.67
CA LEU A 61 5.74 -6.06 12.19
C LEU A 61 5.28 -5.01 13.23
N LYS A 62 6.21 -4.23 13.79
CA LYS A 62 5.95 -3.14 14.74
C LYS A 62 5.00 -2.07 14.21
N TRP A 63 4.93 -1.85 12.89
CA TRP A 63 4.01 -0.87 12.29
C TRP A 63 2.61 -1.43 12.05
N PHE A 64 2.43 -2.75 12.22
CA PHE A 64 1.14 -3.42 12.06
C PHE A 64 0.20 -3.25 13.25
N LYS A 65 0.54 -2.36 14.20
CA LYS A 65 -0.26 -2.18 15.42
C LYS A 65 -1.69 -1.78 15.03
N PRO A 66 -2.68 -2.64 15.26
CA PRO A 66 -4.06 -2.28 14.98
C PRO A 66 -4.40 -1.06 15.85
N LYS A 67 -5.10 -0.09 15.25
CA LYS A 67 -5.67 1.00 16.04
C LYS A 67 -6.58 0.36 17.08
N PRO A 68 -6.56 0.75 18.37
CA PRO A 68 -7.59 0.30 19.30
C PRO A 68 -8.93 0.72 18.70
N LYS A 69 -9.82 -0.25 18.45
CA LYS A 69 -11.20 0.05 18.06
C LYS A 69 -11.82 0.81 19.22
N GLY A 70 -11.94 2.13 19.06
CA GLY A 70 -12.74 2.97 19.94
C GLY A 70 -14.17 2.44 19.96
N LYS A 71 -14.72 2.34 21.17
CA LYS A 71 -16.09 1.91 21.45
C LYS A 71 -17.12 2.82 20.81
#